data_AF-A0A6I9NWS7-F1
#
_entry.id   AF-A0A6I9NWS7-F1
#
_cell.length_a   1.000
_cell.length_b   1.000
_cell.length_c   1.000
_cell.angle_alpha   90.00
_cell.angle_beta   90.00
_cell.angle_gamma   90.00
#
_symmetry.space_group_name_H-M   'P 1'
#
loop_
_entity.id
_entity.type
_entity.pdbx_description
1 polymer ?
#
loop_
_entity_poly.entity_id
_entity_poly.type
_entity_poly.pdbx_seq_one_letter_code
_entity_poly.pdbx_strand_id
1 'polypeptide(L)'
;MKHTSVLSLLLLLGTSSANNYQNVALRGRATMSERIADLYGFASNAIDGNRESNYSAGSCTSTVEMANPWWRVDLLESYIITSIIIINRGDCCAGKLNM
;
A
#
# COMPACT_ATOMS: atom_id res chain seq x y z
N MET A 1 -34.77 -42.40 -18.24
CA MET A 1 -34.56 -40.93 -18.13
C MET A 1 -33.44 -40.71 -17.11
N LYS A 2 -32.21 -40.51 -17.59
CA LYS A 2 -30.97 -40.42 -16.80
C LYS A 2 -30.54 -38.94 -16.75
N HIS A 3 -31.14 -38.13 -15.87
CA HIS A 3 -30.80 -36.69 -15.77
C HIS A 3 -30.57 -36.19 -14.34
N THR A 4 -30.36 -37.07 -13.37
CA THR A 4 -30.14 -36.67 -11.96
C THR A 4 -28.67 -36.52 -11.55
N SER A 5 -27.70 -36.77 -12.45
CA SER A 5 -26.28 -36.85 -12.06
C SER A 5 -25.46 -35.55 -12.27
N VAL A 6 -25.95 -34.61 -13.10
CA VAL A 6 -25.14 -33.42 -13.46
C VAL A 6 -25.26 -32.30 -12.42
N LEU A 7 -26.44 -32.16 -11.78
CA LEU A 7 -26.69 -31.08 -10.81
C LEU A 7 -25.81 -31.22 -9.54
N SER A 8 -25.52 -32.46 -9.13
CA SER A 8 -24.69 -32.75 -7.96
C SER A 8 -23.20 -32.45 -8.17
N LEU A 9 -22.72 -32.46 -9.42
CA LEU A 9 -21.30 -32.23 -9.74
C LEU A 9 -20.94 -30.73 -9.76
N LEU A 10 -21.92 -29.85 -9.95
CA LEU A 10 -21.76 -28.39 -9.92
C LEU A 10 -21.64 -27.82 -8.49
N LEU A 11 -22.06 -28.56 -7.47
CA LEU A 11 -21.94 -28.20 -6.04
C LEU A 11 -20.55 -28.51 -5.45
N LEU A 12 -19.71 -29.27 -6.17
CA LEU A 12 -18.36 -29.71 -5.75
C LEU A 12 -17.23 -28.88 -6.37
N LEU A 13 -17.54 -27.92 -7.26
CA LEU A 13 -16.61 -26.86 -7.65
C LEU A 13 -16.53 -25.88 -6.48
N GLY A 14 -15.80 -26.31 -5.45
CA GLY A 14 -15.51 -25.51 -4.27
C GLY A 14 -15.14 -24.11 -4.72
N THR A 15 -15.96 -23.15 -4.28
CA THR A 15 -15.67 -21.74 -4.41
C THR A 15 -14.33 -21.51 -3.73
N SER A 16 -13.26 -21.44 -4.50
CA SER A 16 -12.00 -20.90 -4.03
C SER A 16 -12.29 -19.44 -3.72
N SER A 17 -12.57 -19.16 -2.44
CA SER A 17 -12.58 -17.80 -1.94
C SER A 17 -11.14 -17.31 -2.08
N ALA A 18 -10.84 -16.68 -3.20
CA ALA A 18 -9.65 -15.85 -3.31
C ALA A 18 -9.82 -14.77 -2.25
N ASN A 19 -9.10 -14.89 -1.13
CA ASN A 19 -9.08 -13.87 -0.09
C ASN A 19 -8.48 -12.61 -0.71
N ASN A 20 -9.34 -11.73 -1.21
CA ASN A 20 -8.95 -10.43 -1.73
C ASN A 20 -8.70 -9.51 -0.53
N TYR A 21 -7.46 -9.54 -0.03
CA TYR A 21 -7.00 -8.56 0.96
C TYR A 21 -7.01 -7.17 0.31
N GLN A 22 -7.65 -6.21 0.99
CA GLN A 22 -7.71 -4.82 0.53
C GLN A 22 -6.52 -4.02 1.07
N ASN A 23 -6.03 -3.07 0.29
CA ASN A 23 -5.06 -2.09 0.80
C ASN A 23 -5.77 -1.09 1.74
N VAL A 24 -5.75 -1.39 3.03
CA VAL A 24 -6.39 -0.56 4.06
C VAL A 24 -5.66 0.76 4.31
N ALA A 25 -4.40 0.89 3.90
CA ALA A 25 -3.62 2.11 4.08
C ALA A 25 -4.22 3.31 3.32
N LEU A 26 -4.94 3.06 2.21
CA LEU A 26 -5.63 4.09 1.41
C LEU A 26 -6.70 4.86 2.21
N ARG A 27 -7.18 4.30 3.32
CA ARG A 27 -8.18 4.93 4.20
C ARG A 27 -7.54 5.60 5.41
N GLY A 28 -6.23 5.43 5.58
CA GLY A 28 -5.51 5.91 6.75
C GLY A 28 -5.14 7.38 6.68
N ARG A 29 -4.53 7.87 7.76
CA ARG A 29 -3.96 9.22 7.83
C ARG A 29 -2.44 9.12 7.97
N ALA A 30 -1.73 9.53 6.93
CA ALA A 30 -0.27 9.51 6.92
C ALA A 30 0.32 10.75 7.59
N THR A 31 1.42 10.55 8.32
CA THR A 31 2.23 11.57 8.99
C THR A 31 3.71 11.20 8.86
N MET A 32 4.60 12.17 9.01
CA MET A 32 6.05 11.95 9.01
C MET A 32 6.73 12.87 10.01
N SER A 33 8.03 12.66 10.25
CA SER A 33 8.83 13.51 11.14
C SER A 33 8.81 14.98 10.73
N GLU A 34 9.45 15.29 9.60
CA GLU A 34 9.51 16.64 9.05
C GLU A 34 9.64 16.55 7.53
N ARG A 35 8.68 17.17 6.85
CA ARG A 35 8.59 17.19 5.39
C ARG A 35 9.59 18.17 4.81
N ILE A 36 10.22 17.82 3.69
CA ILE A 36 10.98 18.79 2.91
C ILE A 36 10.09 19.95 2.44
N ALA A 37 10.62 21.17 2.43
CA ALA A 37 9.88 22.38 2.08
C ALA A 37 9.80 22.59 0.56
N ASP A 38 9.21 21.65 -0.18
CA ASP A 38 8.94 21.78 -1.62
C ASP A 38 7.44 21.57 -1.94
N LEU A 39 7.12 21.49 -3.25
CA LEU A 39 5.76 21.28 -3.76
C LEU A 39 5.30 19.81 -3.70
N TYR A 40 6.20 18.88 -3.35
CA TYR A 40 5.98 17.45 -3.35
C TYR A 40 6.22 16.88 -1.94
N GLY A 41 6.40 15.55 -1.85
CA GLY A 41 6.91 14.91 -0.64
C GLY A 41 5.93 14.82 0.52
N PHE A 42 4.64 15.11 0.33
CA PHE A 42 3.63 14.99 1.40
C PHE A 42 3.51 13.55 1.92
N ALA A 43 3.24 13.38 3.21
CA ALA A 43 3.17 12.05 3.83
C ALA A 43 2.06 11.19 3.22
N SER A 44 0.95 11.82 2.84
CA SER A 44 -0.20 11.18 2.18
C SER A 44 0.15 10.52 0.86
N ASN A 45 1.21 10.94 0.18
CA ASN A 45 1.57 10.42 -1.13
C ASN A 45 1.90 8.92 -1.08
N ALA A 46 2.46 8.40 0.01
CA ALA A 46 2.71 6.96 0.16
C ALA A 46 1.43 6.10 0.27
N ILE A 47 0.25 6.72 0.44
CA ILE A 47 -1.05 6.05 0.55
C ILE A 47 -2.09 6.61 -0.44
N ASP A 48 -1.65 7.28 -1.50
CA ASP A 48 -2.53 7.89 -2.50
C ASP A 48 -3.08 6.89 -3.54
N GLY A 49 -2.57 5.65 -3.55
CA GLY A 49 -2.95 4.60 -4.49
C GLY A 49 -2.17 4.61 -5.81
N ASN A 50 -1.22 5.53 -5.97
CA ASN A 50 -0.32 5.62 -7.11
C ASN A 50 1.06 5.04 -6.74
N ARG A 51 1.67 4.29 -7.66
CA ARG A 51 2.96 3.61 -7.48
C ARG A 51 4.09 4.27 -8.27
N GLU A 52 3.85 5.47 -8.80
CA GLU A 52 4.86 6.23 -9.51
C GLU A 52 6.06 6.49 -8.59
N SER A 53 7.24 6.13 -9.09
CA SER A 53 8.49 6.11 -8.34
C SER A 53 9.37 7.33 -8.63
N ASN A 54 9.01 8.14 -9.62
CA ASN A 54 9.64 9.43 -9.88
C ASN A 54 9.11 10.48 -8.90
N TYR A 55 10.00 11.03 -8.07
CA TYR A 55 9.62 12.03 -7.07
C TYR A 55 8.90 13.26 -7.64
N SER A 56 9.32 13.72 -8.82
CA SER A 56 8.74 14.92 -9.45
C SER A 56 7.34 14.70 -10.01
N ALA A 57 6.86 13.44 -10.07
CA ALA A 57 5.47 13.13 -10.41
C ALA A 57 4.50 13.32 -9.23
N GLY A 58 5.01 13.66 -8.04
CA GLY A 58 4.19 14.07 -6.90
C GLY A 58 3.55 12.93 -6.09
N SER A 59 3.91 11.68 -6.34
CA SER A 59 3.38 10.49 -5.62
C SER A 59 4.39 9.86 -4.64
N CYS A 60 5.57 10.47 -4.47
CA CYS A 60 6.55 10.07 -3.46
C CYS A 60 6.47 10.95 -2.20
N THR A 61 6.94 10.42 -1.07
CA THR A 61 7.17 11.17 0.18
C THR A 61 8.62 11.63 0.27
N SER A 62 8.92 12.68 1.04
CA SER A 62 10.30 13.02 1.41
C SER A 62 10.36 13.80 2.71
N THR A 63 11.23 13.36 3.61
CA THR A 63 11.61 14.13 4.78
C THR A 63 12.78 15.07 4.48
N VAL A 64 13.05 16.02 5.37
CA VAL A 64 14.39 16.64 5.43
C VAL A 64 15.43 15.62 5.90
N GLU A 65 16.70 15.95 5.72
CA GLU A 65 17.81 15.13 6.23
C GLU A 65 17.96 15.32 7.74
N MET A 66 17.78 14.23 8.50
CA MET A 66 17.85 14.24 9.96
C MET A 66 18.28 12.88 10.52
N ALA A 67 18.68 12.83 11.79
CA ALA A 67 18.95 11.59 12.49
C ALA A 67 17.62 10.87 12.80
N ASN A 68 17.34 9.78 12.11
CA ASN A 68 16.13 8.93 12.25
C ASN A 68 14.84 9.57 11.71
N PRO A 69 14.75 9.86 10.39
CA PRO A 69 13.50 10.25 9.78
C PRO A 69 12.50 9.09 9.86
N TRP A 70 11.22 9.41 10.04
CA TRP A 70 10.16 8.39 10.12
C TRP A 70 8.93 8.82 9.33
N TRP A 71 8.18 7.82 8.88
CA TRP A 71 6.85 7.95 8.30
C TRP A 71 5.91 6.96 8.99
N ARG A 72 4.65 7.35 9.15
CA ARG A 72 3.62 6.53 9.81
C ARG A 72 2.26 6.75 9.17
N VAL A 73 1.52 5.67 8.96
CA VAL A 73 0.07 5.71 8.69
C VAL A 73 -0.72 5.27 9.92
N ASP A 74 -1.70 6.08 10.30
CA ASP A 74 -2.76 5.70 11.24
C ASP A 74 -3.89 5.03 10.44
N LEU A 75 -4.14 3.74 10.67
CA LEU A 75 -5.17 2.96 9.98
C LEU A 75 -6.59 3.19 10.55
N LEU A 76 -6.72 4.03 11.59
CA LEU A 76 -7.98 4.41 12.26
C LEU A 76 -8.67 3.29 13.04
N GLU A 77 -8.39 2.03 12.72
CA GLU A 77 -8.88 0.83 13.40
C GLU A 77 -7.76 -0.21 13.52
N SER A 78 -7.99 -1.26 14.30
CA SER A 78 -7.06 -2.38 14.42
C SER A 78 -7.24 -3.37 13.27
N TYR A 79 -6.14 -3.70 12.61
CA TYR A 79 -6.12 -4.66 11.50
C TYR A 79 -5.13 -5.80 11.78
N ILE A 80 -5.50 -7.01 11.37
CA ILE A 80 -4.52 -8.09 11.18
C ILE A 80 -3.85 -7.84 9.83
N ILE A 81 -2.60 -7.40 9.87
CA ILE A 81 -1.82 -7.11 8.66
C ILE A 81 -1.27 -8.41 8.09
N THR A 82 -1.64 -8.72 6.85
CA THR A 82 -1.18 -9.93 6.15
C THR A 82 0.01 -9.67 5.24
N SER A 83 0.16 -8.46 4.71
CA SER A 83 1.32 -8.04 3.93
C SER A 83 1.53 -6.54 3.97
N ILE A 84 2.77 -6.11 3.75
CA ILE A 84 3.16 -4.71 3.58
C ILE A 84 4.02 -4.66 2.31
N ILE A 85 3.73 -3.71 1.42
CA ILE A 85 4.50 -3.45 0.21
C ILE A 85 5.00 -2.02 0.27
N ILE A 86 6.31 -1.83 0.15
CA ILE A 86 6.95 -0.51 0.12
C ILE A 86 7.53 -0.31 -1.28
N ILE A 87 7.17 0.80 -1.92
CA ILE A 87 7.72 1.22 -3.21
C ILE A 87 8.75 2.31 -2.94
N ASN A 88 10.01 2.04 -3.29
CA ASN A 88 11.09 3.01 -3.14
C ASN A 88 11.10 4.00 -4.31
N ARG A 89 11.72 5.17 -4.09
CA ARG A 89 11.98 6.15 -5.14
C ARG A 89 12.87 5.53 -6.22
N GLY A 90 12.50 5.72 -7.48
CA GLY A 90 13.13 5.09 -8.65
C GLY A 90 13.97 6.01 -9.52
N ASP A 91 13.74 7.33 -9.48
CA ASP A 91 14.45 8.30 -10.32
C ASP A 91 15.87 8.61 -9.83
N CYS A 92 16.11 8.53 -8.52
CA CYS A 92 17.43 8.67 -7.91
C CYS A 92 17.41 8.16 -6.47
N CYS A 93 18.59 8.19 -5.84
CA CYS A 93 18.66 8.30 -4.39
C CYS A 93 18.02 7.13 -3.63
N ALA A 94 17.94 5.94 -4.27
CA ALA A 94 17.29 4.76 -3.72
C ALA A 94 17.87 4.33 -2.35
N GLY A 95 19.13 4.66 -2.07
CA GLY A 95 19.79 4.41 -0.79
C GLY A 95 19.33 5.32 0.37
N LYS A 96 18.41 6.26 0.15
CA LYS A 96 17.86 7.12 1.22
C LYS A 96 16.79 6.43 2.08
N LEU A 97 16.20 5.34 1.60
CA LEU A 97 15.24 4.57 2.39
C LEU A 97 16.01 3.68 3.37
N ASN A 98 15.96 4.04 4.65
CA ASN A 98 16.41 3.17 5.73
C ASN A 98 15.26 2.21 6.06
N MET A 99 15.45 0.92 5.78
CA MET A 99 14.54 -0.16 6.18
C MET A 99 14.90 -0.68 7.56
#